data_AF-A0A923XQ23-F1
#
_entry.id   AF-A0A923XQ23-F1
#
_cell.length_a   1.000
_cell.length_b   1.000
_cell.length_c   1.000
_cell.angle_alpha   90.00
_cell.angle_beta   90.00
_cell.angle_gamma   90.00
#
_symmetry.space_group_name_H-M   'P 1'
#
loop_
_entity.id
_entity.type
_entity.pdbx_description
1 polymer ?
#
loop_
_entity_poly.entity_id
_entity_poly.type
_entity_poly.pdbx_seq_one_letter_code
_entity_poly.pdbx_strand_id
1 'polypeptide(L)'
;MRLSITGSRSISISFADITHHLPEQITSIISGGALGVDSIVADYAQAHDIELQVIRPQYSSFANSRFAPLARNTDIISHSDYCLFFWDGRSRGTAHTISEARRLGRHGKVVVMGGLTRAVMSF
;
A
#
# COMPACT_ATOMS: atom_id res chain seq x y z
N MET A 1 5.09 15.07 1.69
CA MET A 1 5.46 13.74 2.21
C MET A 1 5.11 12.67 1.18
N ARG A 2 6.00 11.69 0.96
CA ARG A 2 5.74 10.55 0.07
C ARG A 2 4.99 9.45 0.82
N LEU A 3 3.78 9.15 0.37
CA LEU A 3 2.90 8.16 1.00
C LEU A 3 2.86 6.87 0.18
N SER A 4 3.20 5.71 0.76
CA SER A 4 2.80 4.46 0.12
C SER A 4 1.36 4.14 0.46
N ILE A 5 0.54 3.79 -0.54
CA ILE A 5 -0.76 3.14 -0.30
C ILE A 5 -0.73 1.76 -0.95
N THR A 6 -0.83 0.72 -0.14
CA THR A 6 -0.82 -0.67 -0.61
C THR A 6 -1.88 -1.49 0.11
N GLY A 7 -2.26 -2.64 -0.44
CA GLY A 7 -3.25 -3.46 0.24
C GLY A 7 -3.49 -4.83 -0.34
N SER A 8 -4.53 -5.48 0.19
CA SER A 8 -4.95 -6.81 -0.25
C SER A 8 -5.69 -6.72 -1.58
N ARG A 9 -5.46 -7.69 -2.48
CA ARG A 9 -6.15 -7.77 -3.78
C ARG A 9 -7.60 -8.24 -3.66
N SER A 10 -7.95 -8.85 -2.52
CA SER A 10 -9.25 -9.43 -2.18
C SER A 10 -10.28 -8.38 -1.73
N ILE A 11 -9.86 -7.13 -1.53
CA ILE A 11 -10.72 -6.06 -1.03
C ILE A 11 -10.77 -4.92 -2.03
N SER A 12 -11.93 -4.28 -2.08
CA SER A 12 -12.11 -2.99 -2.72
C SER A 12 -12.23 -1.92 -1.64
N ILE A 13 -11.74 -0.73 -1.94
CA ILE A 13 -11.83 0.46 -1.10
C ILE A 13 -12.49 1.56 -1.91
N SER A 14 -13.05 2.56 -1.23
CA SER A 14 -13.61 3.77 -1.84
C SER A 14 -12.66 4.96 -1.71
N PHE A 15 -12.92 6.04 -2.46
CA PHE A 15 -12.20 7.30 -2.27
C PHE A 15 -12.36 7.82 -0.84
N ALA A 16 -13.55 7.66 -0.25
CA ALA A 16 -13.81 8.06 1.13
C ALA A 16 -12.92 7.31 2.13
N ASP A 17 -12.62 6.02 1.88
CA ASP A 17 -11.71 5.25 2.72
C ASP A 17 -10.28 5.82 2.66
N ILE A 18 -9.84 6.27 1.48
CA ILE A 18 -8.53 6.90 1.29
C ILE A 18 -8.51 8.26 2.01
N THR A 19 -9.48 9.13 1.72
CA THR A 19 -9.60 10.48 2.33
C THR A 19 -9.66 10.42 3.84
N HIS A 20 -10.41 9.49 4.42
CA HIS A 20 -10.58 9.38 5.87
C HIS A 20 -9.27 8.99 6.60
N HIS A 21 -8.36 8.31 5.92
CA HIS A 21 -7.13 7.78 6.54
C HIS A 21 -5.85 8.47 6.11
N LEU A 22 -5.93 9.34 5.11
CA LEU A 22 -4.82 10.14 4.58
C LEU A 22 -4.14 10.98 5.69
N PRO A 23 -2.80 10.93 5.79
CA PRO A 23 -2.07 11.94 6.56
C PRO A 23 -2.10 13.31 5.85
N GLU A 24 -1.83 14.36 6.61
CA GLU A 24 -1.69 15.71 6.06
C GLU A 24 -0.42 15.86 5.21
N GLN A 25 -0.40 16.87 4.33
CA GLN A 25 0.78 17.30 3.58
C GLN A 25 1.41 16.22 2.67
N ILE A 26 0.57 15.39 2.06
CA ILE A 26 1.01 14.46 1.01
C ILE A 26 1.40 15.24 -0.26
N THR A 27 2.54 14.86 -0.84
CA THR A 27 3.05 15.46 -2.09
C THR A 27 3.03 14.46 -3.24
N SER A 28 3.14 13.17 -2.92
CA SER A 28 3.03 12.10 -3.90
C SER A 28 2.61 10.79 -3.24
N ILE A 29 2.05 9.90 -4.05
CA ILE A 29 1.64 8.54 -3.68
C ILE A 29 2.54 7.53 -4.39
N ILE A 30 2.98 6.51 -3.66
CA ILE A 30 3.70 5.35 -4.20
C ILE A 30 2.80 4.11 -4.12
N SER A 31 2.59 3.45 -5.25
CA SER A 31 1.71 2.27 -5.39
C SER A 31 2.39 1.15 -6.15
N GLY A 32 1.84 -0.07 -6.04
CA GLY A 32 2.30 -1.25 -6.76
C GLY A 32 1.73 -1.47 -8.15
N GLY A 33 0.64 -0.77 -8.47
CA GLY A 33 -0.09 -0.94 -9.73
C GLY A 33 -0.71 -2.34 -9.91
N ALA A 34 -1.02 -3.04 -8.81
CA ALA A 34 -1.78 -4.29 -8.87
C ALA A 34 -3.30 -4.05 -9.03
N LEU A 35 -4.05 -5.13 -9.19
CA LEU A 35 -5.52 -5.09 -9.07
C LEU A 35 -5.95 -4.89 -7.62
N GLY A 36 -7.15 -4.34 -7.42
CA GLY A 36 -7.75 -4.09 -6.10
C GLY A 36 -7.39 -2.70 -5.59
N VAL A 37 -6.88 -2.60 -4.36
CA VAL A 37 -6.49 -1.34 -3.69
C VAL A 37 -5.65 -0.43 -4.59
N ASP A 38 -4.60 -0.98 -5.20
CA ASP A 38 -3.66 -0.21 -6.03
C ASP A 38 -4.35 0.45 -7.25
N SER A 39 -5.44 -0.14 -7.77
CA SER A 39 -6.21 0.43 -8.88
C SER A 39 -7.00 1.66 -8.42
N ILE A 40 -7.70 1.57 -7.29
CA ILE A 40 -8.45 2.70 -6.72
C ILE A 40 -7.52 3.83 -6.28
N VAL A 41 -6.32 3.50 -5.81
CA VAL A 41 -5.29 4.48 -5.48
C VAL A 41 -4.85 5.27 -6.71
N ALA A 42 -4.72 4.60 -7.87
CA ALA A 42 -4.37 5.28 -9.10
C ALA A 42 -5.46 6.27 -9.53
N ASP A 43 -6.72 5.82 -9.49
CA ASP A 43 -7.89 6.67 -9.80
C ASP A 43 -7.99 7.86 -8.83
N TYR A 44 -7.73 7.63 -7.53
CA TYR A 44 -7.73 8.67 -6.51
C TYR A 44 -6.64 9.71 -6.75
N ALA A 45 -5.40 9.27 -7.02
CA ALA A 45 -4.30 10.18 -7.28
C ALA A 45 -4.58 11.06 -8.49
N GLN A 46 -5.12 10.48 -9.56
CA GLN A 46 -5.54 11.22 -10.75
C GLN A 46 -6.66 12.22 -10.46
N ALA A 47 -7.69 11.82 -9.72
CA ALA A 47 -8.85 12.68 -9.42
C ALA A 47 -8.50 13.87 -8.52
N HIS A 48 -7.43 13.77 -7.74
CA HIS A 48 -7.00 14.78 -6.78
C HIS A 48 -5.72 15.52 -7.19
N ASP A 49 -5.24 15.32 -8.43
CA ASP A 49 -4.01 15.91 -8.96
C ASP A 49 -2.78 15.66 -8.06
N ILE A 50 -2.68 14.44 -7.52
CA ILE A 50 -1.55 13.99 -6.70
C ILE A 50 -0.60 13.19 -7.58
N GLU A 51 0.68 13.50 -7.51
CA GLU A 51 1.71 12.74 -8.22
C GLU A 51 1.67 11.26 -7.82
N LEU A 52 1.60 10.36 -8.81
CA LEU A 52 1.58 8.92 -8.61
C LEU A 52 2.84 8.25 -9.16
N GLN A 53 3.62 7.62 -8.29
CA GLN A 53 4.70 6.73 -8.67
C GLN A 53 4.26 5.27 -8.57
N VAL A 54 4.33 4.52 -9.67
CA VAL A 54 4.01 3.09 -9.70
C VAL A 54 5.28 2.26 -9.80
N ILE A 55 5.59 1.49 -8.75
CA ILE A 55 6.72 0.55 -8.75
C ILE A 55 6.18 -0.84 -9.09
N ARG A 56 6.56 -1.38 -10.25
CA ARG A 56 6.12 -2.71 -10.72
C ARG A 56 7.14 -3.80 -10.39
N PRO A 57 6.72 -5.04 -10.15
CA PRO A 57 7.64 -6.14 -9.92
C PRO A 57 8.50 -6.42 -11.16
N GLN A 58 9.81 -6.57 -10.96
CA GLN A 58 10.74 -6.91 -12.03
C GLN A 58 10.98 -8.42 -12.09
N TYR A 59 10.54 -9.05 -13.18
CA TYR A 59 10.70 -10.48 -13.42
C TYR A 59 11.95 -10.70 -14.28
N SER A 60 13.14 -10.68 -13.67
CA SER A 60 14.42 -10.83 -14.38
C SER A 60 14.79 -12.29 -14.68
N SER A 61 14.19 -13.28 -14.00
CA SER A 61 14.35 -14.71 -14.30
C SER A 61 13.22 -15.56 -13.70
N PHE A 62 12.96 -16.74 -14.27
CA PHE A 62 11.93 -17.68 -13.77
C PHE A 62 12.21 -18.11 -12.32
N ALA A 63 13.48 -18.30 -11.96
CA ALA A 63 13.91 -18.70 -10.61
C ALA A 63 13.54 -17.67 -9.53
N ASN A 64 13.56 -16.38 -9.87
CA ASN A 64 13.31 -15.27 -8.92
C ASN A 64 11.90 -14.69 -9.04
N SER A 65 11.08 -15.18 -9.98
CA SER A 65 9.76 -14.64 -10.30
C SER A 65 8.80 -14.59 -9.10
N ARG A 66 8.85 -15.59 -8.21
CA ARG A 66 8.01 -15.64 -7.00
C ARG A 66 8.36 -14.59 -5.95
N PHE A 67 9.59 -14.09 -5.96
CA PHE A 67 10.08 -13.10 -4.99
C PHE A 67 9.95 -11.67 -5.51
N ALA A 68 9.82 -11.47 -6.83
CA ALA A 68 9.69 -10.15 -7.44
C ALA A 68 8.57 -9.29 -6.82
N PRO A 69 7.37 -9.82 -6.47
CA PRO A 69 6.35 -9.02 -5.80
C PRO A 69 6.75 -8.57 -4.39
N LEU A 70 7.49 -9.40 -3.65
CA LEU A 70 7.95 -9.09 -2.29
C LEU A 70 9.09 -8.09 -2.31
N ALA A 71 10.08 -8.27 -3.19
CA ALA A 71 11.18 -7.32 -3.38
C ALA A 71 10.64 -5.93 -3.72
N ARG A 72 9.71 -5.86 -4.69
CA ARG A 72 9.02 -4.63 -5.03
C ARG A 72 8.26 -4.02 -3.86
N ASN A 73 7.59 -4.83 -3.04
CA ASN A 73 6.89 -4.31 -1.85
C ASN A 73 7.88 -3.61 -0.92
N THR A 74 9.06 -4.20 -0.70
CA THR A 74 10.14 -3.58 0.08
C THR A 74 10.59 -2.27 -0.56
N ASP A 75 10.72 -2.21 -1.89
CA ASP A 75 11.09 -0.98 -2.61
C ASP A 75 10.03 0.13 -2.43
N ILE A 76 8.74 -0.18 -2.45
CA ILE A 76 7.68 0.81 -2.17
C ILE A 76 7.87 1.43 -0.78
N ILE A 77 8.10 0.58 0.21
CA ILE A 77 8.26 1.00 1.60
C ILE A 77 9.57 1.78 1.80
N SER A 78 10.65 1.41 1.11
CA SER A 78 11.92 2.12 1.23
C SER A 78 11.88 3.53 0.66
N HIS A 79 11.03 3.79 -0.33
CA HIS A 79 10.87 5.11 -0.97
C HIS A 79 9.79 5.99 -0.31
N SER A 80 9.12 5.48 0.73
CA SER A 80 8.00 6.17 1.39
C SER A 80 8.39 6.69 2.77
N ASP A 81 7.86 7.86 3.11
CA ASP A 81 8.00 8.48 4.44
C ASP A 81 6.94 7.93 5.40
N TYR A 82 5.74 7.66 4.88
CA TYR A 82 4.61 7.12 5.62
C TYR A 82 3.92 6.01 4.82
N CYS A 83 3.37 5.01 5.52
CA CYS A 83 2.76 3.85 4.88
C CYS A 83 1.30 3.65 5.29
N LEU A 84 0.37 3.66 4.34
CA LEU A 84 -1.04 3.31 4.55
C LEU A 84 -1.34 1.93 3.95
N PHE A 85 -1.85 1.02 4.78
CA PHE A 85 -2.16 -0.35 4.40
C PHE A 85 -3.66 -0.63 4.51
N PHE A 86 -4.29 -1.08 3.43
CA PHE A 86 -5.63 -1.65 3.46
C PHE A 86 -5.54 -3.18 3.47
N TRP A 87 -5.92 -3.82 4.57
CA TRP A 87 -5.68 -5.24 4.79
C TRP A 87 -6.97 -6.00 5.06
N ASP A 88 -7.17 -7.15 4.42
CA ASP A 88 -8.32 -8.03 4.68
C ASP A 88 -8.18 -8.86 5.97
N GLY A 89 -7.12 -8.63 6.76
CA GLY A 89 -6.79 -9.39 7.97
C GLY A 89 -6.19 -10.78 7.71
N ARG A 90 -6.00 -11.19 6.44
CA ARG A 90 -5.60 -12.56 6.07
C ARG A 90 -4.48 -12.62 5.03
N SER A 91 -4.35 -11.62 4.18
CA SER A 91 -3.37 -11.53 3.09
C SER A 91 -1.95 -11.60 3.65
N ARG A 92 -1.28 -12.73 3.39
CA ARG A 92 0.12 -12.95 3.78
C ARG A 92 1.07 -11.94 3.12
N GLY A 93 0.79 -11.56 1.87
CA GLY A 93 1.60 -10.57 1.15
C GLY A 93 1.52 -9.18 1.80
N THR A 94 0.33 -8.74 2.19
CA THR A 94 0.14 -7.46 2.88
C THR A 94 0.71 -7.51 4.30
N ALA A 95 0.53 -8.62 5.03
CA ALA A 95 1.13 -8.83 6.34
C ALA A 95 2.66 -8.76 6.30
N HIS A 96 3.28 -9.37 5.27
CA HIS A 96 4.72 -9.27 5.04
C HIS A 96 5.16 -7.81 4.82
N THR A 97 4.47 -7.05 3.96
CA THR A 97 4.80 -5.64 3.72
C THR A 97 4.68 -4.78 4.99
N ILE A 98 3.65 -5.01 5.81
CA ILE A 98 3.49 -4.33 7.11
C ILE A 98 4.66 -4.65 8.04
N SER A 99 5.08 -5.92 8.10
CA SER A 99 6.23 -6.35 8.89
C SER A 99 7.52 -5.69 8.42
N GLU A 100 7.73 -5.60 7.11
CA GLU A 100 8.90 -4.93 6.53
C GLU A 100 8.92 -3.43 6.83
N ALA A 101 7.77 -2.76 6.76
CA ALA A 101 7.67 -1.34 7.16
C ALA A 101 8.09 -1.14 8.62
N ARG A 102 7.63 -1.99 9.54
CA ARG A 102 8.06 -1.96 10.95
C ARG A 102 9.55 -2.23 11.09
N ARG A 103 10.06 -3.25 10.40
CA ARG A 103 11.48 -3.62 10.44
C ARG A 103 12.39 -2.47 9.96
N LEU A 104 11.94 -1.70 8.97
CA LEU A 104 12.64 -0.54 8.43
C LEU A 104 12.42 0.74 9.25
N GLY A 105 11.69 0.69 10.36
CA GLY A 105 11.41 1.86 11.21
C GLY A 105 10.51 2.89 10.54
N ARG A 106 9.67 2.48 9.58
CA ARG A 106 8.71 3.37 8.91
C ARG A 106 7.48 3.57 9.78
N HIS A 107 6.95 4.79 9.76
CA HIS A 107 5.64 5.09 10.31
C HIS A 107 4.53 4.64 9.36
N GLY A 108 3.43 4.15 9.91
CA GLY A 108 2.31 3.72 9.09
C GLY A 108 1.02 3.46 9.84
N LYS A 109 -0.03 3.27 9.05
CA LYS A 109 -1.39 2.97 9.48
C LYS A 109 -1.90 1.74 8.74
N VAL A 110 -2.43 0.78 9.49
CA VAL A 110 -3.11 -0.41 8.97
C VAL A 110 -4.60 -0.26 9.21
N VAL A 111 -5.37 -0.31 8.12
CA VAL A 111 -6.82 -0.30 8.10
C VAL A 111 -7.29 -1.70 7.74
N VAL A 112 -7.88 -2.40 8.70
CA VAL A 112 -8.40 -3.74 8.49
C VAL A 112 -9.82 -3.66 7.91
N MET A 113 -9.97 -4.17 6.70
CA MET A 113 -11.19 -4.18 5.90
C MET A 113 -11.85 -5.56 6.02
N GLY A 114 -12.79 -5.71 6.95
CA GLY A 114 -13.59 -6.93 7.14
C GLY A 114 -14.07 -7.12 8.58
N GLY A 115 -15.31 -7.59 8.75
CA GLY A 115 -15.99 -7.77 10.06
C GLY A 115 -17.00 -6.66 10.37
N LEU A 116 -17.74 -6.81 11.49
CA LEU A 116 -18.72 -5.82 11.99
C LEU A 116 -18.10 -4.48 12.42
N THR A 117 -16.77 -4.41 12.52
CA THR A 117 -16.01 -3.24 12.97
C THR A 117 -14.69 -3.11 12.20
N ARG A 118 -14.37 -1.89 11.76
CA ARG A 118 -13.05 -1.56 11.17
C ARG A 118 -12.03 -1.38 12.28
N ALA A 119 -10.97 -2.18 12.28
CA ALA A 119 -9.85 -1.99 13.19
C ALA A 119 -8.78 -1.12 12.52
N VAL A 120 -8.28 -0.12 13.25
CA VAL A 120 -7.20 0.77 12.78
C VAL A 120 -6.04 0.65 13.76
N MET A 121 -4.83 0.42 13.23
CA MET A 121 -3.61 0.32 14.02
C MET A 121 -2.56 1.25 13.41
N SER A 122 -1.87 2.03 14.25
CA SER A 122 -0.73 2.85 13.83
C SER A 122 0.57 2.28 14.40
N PHE A 123 1.68 2.49 13.71
CA PHE A 123 3.02 2.16 14.17
C PHE A 123 4.04 3.16 13.65
#